data_AF-A0A2N5KEF1-F1
#
_entry.id   AF-A0A2N5KEF1-F1
#
_cell.length_a   1.000
_cell.length_b   1.000
_cell.length_c   1.000
_cell.angle_alpha   90.00
_cell.angle_beta   90.00
_cell.angle_gamma   90.00
#
_symmetry.space_group_name_H-M   'P 1'
#
loop_
_entity.id
_entity.type
_entity.pdbx_description
1 polymer ?
#
loop_
_entity_poly.entity_id
_entity_poly.type
_entity_poly.pdbx_seq_one_letter_code
_entity_poly.pdbx_strand_id
1 'polypeptide(L)'
;MIVLMTVRNVGAAPAQIPDGFFVIKDAQGRVSDFNRAASVDYINRFGGTGPRGAGDYAADAQLPPGALLGSMPVLFDVATDATDLVVFSRDNPAQGFLVRQSAR
;
A
#
# COMPACT_ATOMS: atom_id res chain seq x y z
N MET A 1 -0.17 10.53 -0.46
CA MET A 1 -0.82 9.82 0.65
C MET A 1 -0.02 8.57 0.98
N ILE A 2 0.18 8.24 2.26
CA ILE A 2 0.83 6.99 2.71
C ILE A 2 -0.25 6.15 3.39
N VAL A 3 -0.39 4.89 2.97
CA VAL A 3 -1.31 3.92 3.60
C VAL A 3 -0.47 2.74 4.06
N LEU A 4 -0.59 2.37 5.34
CA LEU A 4 0.05 1.16 5.86
C LEU A 4 -0.90 -0.01 5.67
N MET A 5 -0.50 -0.97 4.84
CA MET A 5 -1.29 -2.15 4.55
C MET A 5 -0.75 -3.36 5.26
N THR A 6 -1.66 -4.18 5.79
CA THR A 6 -1.28 -5.51 6.26
C THR A 6 -1.43 -6.51 5.12
N VAL A 7 -0.35 -7.19 4.77
CA VAL A 7 -0.27 -8.08 3.61
C VAL A 7 0.23 -9.48 4.00
N ARG A 8 -0.25 -10.48 3.28
CA ARG A 8 0.19 -11.87 3.37
C ARG A 8 0.01 -12.54 2.02
N ASN A 9 0.99 -13.34 1.61
CA ASN A 9 0.84 -14.22 0.46
C ASN A 9 0.11 -15.51 0.87
N VAL A 10 -1.14 -15.64 0.42
CA VAL A 10 -1.99 -16.83 0.63
C VAL A 10 -1.96 -17.81 -0.55
N GLY A 11 -1.19 -17.50 -1.59
CA GLY A 11 -1.02 -18.36 -2.76
C GLY A 11 0.02 -19.46 -2.58
N ALA A 12 0.18 -20.29 -3.61
CA ALA A 12 1.09 -21.43 -3.62
C ALA A 12 2.52 -21.12 -4.10
N ALA A 13 2.76 -19.93 -4.67
CA ALA A 13 4.06 -19.52 -5.22
C ALA A 13 4.50 -18.16 -4.64
N PRO A 14 5.80 -17.86 -4.59
CA PRO A 14 6.29 -16.54 -4.22
C PRO A 14 5.67 -15.45 -5.09
N ALA A 15 5.17 -14.39 -4.48
CA ALA A 15 4.40 -13.35 -5.19
C ALA A 15 4.78 -11.95 -4.70
N GLN A 16 4.71 -11.01 -5.62
CA GLN A 16 4.84 -9.59 -5.38
C GLN A 16 3.47 -8.96 -5.67
N ILE A 17 3.11 -7.87 -5.01
CA ILE A 17 1.89 -7.13 -5.37
C ILE A 17 2.04 -6.67 -6.83
N PRO A 18 1.07 -6.91 -7.73
CA PRO A 18 1.12 -6.41 -9.10
C PRO A 18 0.98 -4.88 -9.17
N ASP A 19 1.57 -4.26 -10.19
CA ASP A 19 1.28 -2.85 -10.48
C ASP A 19 -0.21 -2.67 -10.81
N GLY A 20 -0.78 -1.56 -10.36
CA GLY A 20 -2.20 -1.26 -10.54
C GLY A 20 -3.17 -2.12 -9.72
N PHE A 21 -2.67 -3.04 -8.87
CA PHE A 21 -3.53 -3.85 -8.00
C PHE A 21 -4.26 -2.99 -6.97
N PHE A 22 -3.53 -2.14 -6.24
CA PHE A 22 -4.12 -1.18 -5.32
C PHE A 22 -4.29 0.17 -5.97
N VAL A 23 -5.47 0.75 -5.76
CA VAL A 23 -5.83 2.09 -6.22
C VAL A 23 -6.52 2.85 -5.09
N ILE A 24 -6.48 4.17 -5.19
CA ILE A 24 -7.20 5.07 -4.28
C ILE A 24 -8.12 5.96 -5.10
N LYS A 25 -9.36 6.12 -4.63
CA LYS A 25 -10.38 6.97 -5.25
C LYS A 25 -10.83 8.05 -4.27
N ASP A 26 -11.02 9.26 -4.76
CA ASP A 26 -11.56 10.38 -3.99
C ASP A 26 -13.07 10.61 -4.22
N ALA A 27 -13.64 11.55 -3.46
CA ALA A 27 -15.05 11.95 -3.58
C ALA A 27 -15.43 12.48 -4.97
N GLN A 28 -14.48 13.07 -5.71
CA GLN A 28 -14.66 13.56 -7.07
C GLN A 28 -14.59 12.44 -8.12
N GLY A 29 -14.21 11.24 -7.71
CA GLY A 29 -14.12 10.05 -8.54
C GLY A 29 -12.79 9.88 -9.26
N ARG A 30 -11.77 10.70 -8.97
CA ARG A 30 -10.42 10.54 -9.52
C ARG A 30 -9.79 9.29 -8.90
N VAL A 31 -9.14 8.47 -9.73
CA VAL A 31 -8.47 7.25 -9.31
C VAL A 31 -6.97 7.43 -9.51
N SER A 32 -6.18 7.12 -8.47
CA SER A 32 -4.73 7.14 -8.52
C SER A 32 -4.18 5.75 -8.24
N ASP A 33 -3.20 5.33 -9.03
CA ASP A 33 -2.48 4.08 -8.83
C ASP A 33 -1.52 4.16 -7.66
N PHE A 34 -1.29 3.01 -7.03
CA PHE A 34 -0.16 2.84 -6.13
C PHE A 34 1.16 3.12 -6.85
N ASN A 35 1.98 3.98 -6.26
CA ASN A 35 3.30 4.33 -6.76
C ASN A 35 4.37 3.46 -6.06
N ARG A 36 4.76 2.36 -6.73
CA ARG A 36 5.77 1.42 -6.20
C ARG A 36 7.09 2.10 -5.93
N ALA A 37 7.60 2.89 -6.87
CA ALA A 37 8.90 3.53 -6.76
C ALA A 37 8.96 4.47 -5.54
N ALA A 38 7.93 5.30 -5.35
CA ALA A 38 7.82 6.17 -4.17
C ALA A 38 7.72 5.38 -2.86
N SER A 39 7.06 4.22 -2.88
CA SER A 39 6.89 3.37 -1.69
C SER A 39 8.18 2.66 -1.28
N VAL A 40 8.96 2.19 -2.26
CA VAL A 40 10.30 1.64 -2.04
C VAL A 40 11.25 2.74 -1.56
N ASP A 41 11.20 3.93 -2.16
CA ASP A 41 12.00 5.07 -1.70
C ASP A 41 11.64 5.49 -0.26
N TYR A 42 10.34 5.51 0.09
CA TYR A 42 9.87 5.80 1.43
C TYR A 42 10.47 4.82 2.46
N ILE A 43 10.37 3.50 2.21
CA ILE A 43 10.89 2.52 3.16
C ILE A 43 12.42 2.56 3.24
N ASN A 44 13.12 2.81 2.14
CA ASN A 44 14.58 2.93 2.12
C ASN A 44 15.06 4.15 2.93
N ARG A 45 14.29 5.25 2.94
CA ARG A 45 14.63 6.47 3.68
C ARG A 45 14.18 6.42 5.14
N PHE A 46 13.01 5.87 5.42
CA PHE A 46 12.32 6.03 6.70
C PHE A 46 11.99 4.71 7.42
N GLY A 47 12.06 3.57 6.74
CA GLY A 47 11.75 2.24 7.30
C GLY A 47 12.72 1.76 8.39
N GLY A 48 13.81 2.49 8.61
CA GLY A 48 14.76 2.24 9.69
C GLY A 48 15.85 1.22 9.32
N THR A 49 17.09 1.70 9.23
CA THR A 49 18.31 0.87 9.17
C THR A 49 18.74 0.37 10.57
N GLY A 50 17.76 0.04 11.43
CA GLY A 50 18.04 -0.44 12.79
C GLY A 50 18.60 -1.86 12.81
N PRO A 51 19.08 -2.37 13.96
CA PRO A 51 19.70 -3.71 14.08
C PRO A 51 18.77 -4.89 13.75
N ARG A 52 17.52 -4.64 13.35
CA ARG A 52 16.53 -5.64 12.91
C ARG A 52 16.08 -5.46 11.45
N GLY A 53 16.61 -4.48 10.72
CA GLY A 53 16.09 -4.09 9.40
C GLY A 53 14.72 -3.40 9.51
N ALA A 54 14.12 -3.04 8.37
CA ALA A 54 12.76 -2.50 8.35
C ALA A 54 11.78 -3.56 8.88
N GLY A 55 10.92 -3.16 9.84
CA GLY A 55 9.86 -4.02 10.35
C GLY A 55 8.72 -4.24 9.35
N ASP A 56 8.66 -3.40 8.32
CA ASP A 56 7.71 -3.46 7.22
C ASP A 56 8.35 -4.12 5.99
N TYR A 57 7.53 -4.76 5.17
CA TYR A 57 7.92 -5.21 3.84
C TYR A 57 8.07 -4.02 2.89
N ALA A 58 9.09 -4.08 2.04
CA ALA A 58 9.22 -3.16 0.91
C ALA A 58 8.16 -3.46 -0.16
N ALA A 59 7.70 -2.41 -0.82
CA ALA A 59 6.69 -2.47 -1.89
C ALA A 59 7.09 -3.35 -3.10
N ASP A 60 8.37 -3.65 -3.24
CA ASP A 60 8.93 -4.55 -4.26
C ASP A 60 9.31 -5.94 -3.71
N ALA A 61 9.01 -6.24 -2.44
CA ALA A 61 9.33 -7.53 -1.85
C ALA A 61 8.55 -8.67 -2.53
N GLN A 62 9.26 -9.76 -2.84
CA GLN A 62 8.66 -11.02 -3.23
C GLN A 62 8.37 -11.86 -1.97
N LEU A 63 7.10 -11.97 -1.62
CA LEU A 63 6.66 -12.68 -0.42
C LEU A 63 6.55 -14.20 -0.70
N PRO A 64 7.21 -15.07 0.07
CA PRO A 64 7.08 -16.52 -0.10
C PRO A 64 5.65 -17.01 0.23
N PRO A 65 5.24 -18.18 -0.27
CA PRO A 65 3.97 -18.81 0.10
C PRO A 65 3.83 -18.92 1.62
N GLY A 66 2.68 -18.51 2.16
CA GLY A 66 2.41 -18.64 3.59
C GLY A 66 3.24 -17.70 4.48
N ALA A 67 3.89 -16.67 3.92
CA ALA A 67 4.57 -15.62 4.68
C ALA A 67 3.72 -15.15 5.88
N LEU A 68 4.39 -14.79 6.97
CA LEU A 68 3.71 -14.18 8.11
C LEU A 68 3.03 -12.89 7.69
N LEU A 69 1.94 -12.57 8.39
CA LEU A 69 1.25 -11.30 8.20
C LEU A 69 2.21 -10.17 8.57
N GLY A 70 2.45 -9.24 7.64
CA GLY A 70 3.35 -8.11 7.85
C GLY A 70 2.79 -6.83 7.25
N SER A 71 3.30 -5.69 7.70
CA SER A 71 2.92 -4.38 7.21
C SER A 71 3.75 -3.98 5.99
N MET A 72 3.16 -3.19 5.09
CA MET A 72 3.81 -2.66 3.90
C MET A 72 3.27 -1.24 3.65
N PRO A 73 4.12 -0.20 3.65
CA PRO A 73 3.70 1.14 3.27
C PRO A 73 3.48 1.21 1.75
N VAL A 74 2.32 1.71 1.35
CA VAL A 74 1.97 1.97 -0.05
C VAL A 74 1.62 3.45 -0.23
N LEU A 75 2.21 4.08 -1.24
CA LEU A 75 2.07 5.50 -1.52
C LEU A 75 1.21 5.73 -2.75
N PHE A 76 0.42 6.81 -2.70
CA PHE A 76 -0.42 7.27 -3.80
C PHE A 76 -0.23 8.77 -4.02
N ASP A 77 -0.12 9.17 -5.28
CA ASP A 77 -0.08 10.56 -5.72
C ASP A 77 -1.50 11.11 -5.86
N VAL A 78 -2.10 11.49 -4.72
CA VAL A 78 -3.43 12.09 -4.68
C VAL A 78 -3.36 13.59 -4.81
N ALA A 79 -4.36 14.19 -5.46
CA ALA A 79 -4.50 15.64 -5.53
C ALA A 79 -4.65 16.27 -4.14
N THR A 80 -4.18 17.51 -3.98
CA THR A 80 -4.18 18.22 -2.69
C THR A 80 -5.57 18.55 -2.16
N ASP A 81 -6.57 18.61 -3.05
CA ASP A 81 -7.98 18.85 -2.75
C ASP A 81 -8.80 17.56 -2.60
N ALA A 82 -8.16 16.38 -2.67
CA ALA A 82 -8.85 15.11 -2.58
C ALA A 82 -9.38 14.85 -1.16
N THR A 83 -10.66 14.48 -1.08
CA THR A 83 -11.35 14.11 0.17
C THR A 83 -11.93 12.70 0.09
N ASP A 84 -12.32 12.16 1.24
CA ASP A 84 -13.00 10.86 1.36
C ASP A 84 -12.32 9.73 0.58
N LEU A 85 -10.99 9.67 0.74
CA LEU A 85 -10.13 8.75 0.02
C LEU A 85 -10.46 7.30 0.38
N VAL A 86 -10.80 6.47 -0.60
CA VAL A 86 -11.08 5.04 -0.43
C VAL A 86 -10.03 4.23 -1.18
N VAL A 87 -9.35 3.32 -0.48
CA VAL A 87 -8.40 2.36 -1.07
C VAL A 87 -9.13 1.06 -1.38
N PHE A 88 -8.87 0.47 -2.55
CA PHE A 88 -9.46 -0.81 -2.97
C PHE A 88 -8.51 -1.56 -3.90
N SER A 89 -8.76 -2.85 -4.07
CA SER A 89 -8.20 -3.60 -5.19
C SER A 89 -8.95 -3.20 -6.47
N ARG A 90 -8.22 -2.88 -7.55
CA ARG A 90 -8.81 -2.44 -8.82
C ARG A 90 -9.88 -3.41 -9.34
N ASP A 91 -9.65 -4.71 -9.19
CA ASP A 91 -10.56 -5.76 -9.67
C ASP A 91 -11.69 -6.08 -8.69
N ASN A 92 -11.68 -5.48 -7.49
CA ASN A 92 -12.73 -5.61 -6.49
C ASN A 92 -13.12 -4.25 -5.88
N PRO A 93 -13.74 -3.36 -6.67
CA PRO A 93 -14.09 -2.02 -6.22
C PRO A 93 -15.20 -1.99 -5.15
N ALA A 94 -15.90 -3.11 -4.94
CA ALA A 94 -16.91 -3.24 -3.87
C ALA A 94 -16.28 -3.40 -2.48
N GLN A 95 -14.99 -3.74 -2.38
CA GLN A 95 -14.28 -3.94 -1.12
C GLN A 95 -13.30 -2.80 -0.84
N GLY A 96 -13.85 -1.61 -0.59
CA GLY A 96 -13.09 -0.40 -0.30
C GLY A 96 -12.90 -0.12 1.20
N PHE A 97 -11.75 0.45 1.55
CA PHE A 97 -11.43 0.91 2.89
C PHE A 97 -11.28 2.43 2.87
N LEU A 98 -12.13 3.13 3.60
CA LEU A 98 -12.04 4.59 3.77
C LEU A 98 -10.79 4.93 4.59
N VAL A 99 -9.90 5.74 4.02
CA VAL A 99 -8.74 6.30 4.70
C VAL A 99 -9.23 7.41 5.63
N ARG A 100 -9.40 7.06 6.90
CA ARG A 100 -9.76 8.02 7.94
C ARG A 100 -8.54 8.87 8.26
N GLN A 101 -8.67 10.18 8.19
CA GLN A 101 -7.75 11.07 8.89
C GLN A 101 -8.03 10.93 10.39
N SER A 102 -7.00 10.85 11.21
CA SER A 102 -7.18 11.07 12.65
C SER A 102 -7.75 12.48 12.83
N ALA A 103 -8.87 12.60 13.54
CA ALA A 103 -9.40 13.90 13.94
C ALA A 103 -8.26 14.68 14.63
N ARG A 104 -8.08 15.95 14.23
CA ARG A 104 -7.18 16.86 14.92
C ARG A 104 -7.67 17.14 16.33
#